data_AF-A0A2D9WHQ3-F1
#
_entry.id   AF-A0A2D9WHQ3-F1
#
_cell.length_a   1.000
_cell.length_b   1.000
_cell.length_c   1.000
_cell.angle_alpha   90.00
_cell.angle_beta   90.00
_cell.angle_gamma   90.00
#
_symmetry.space_group_name_H-M   'P 1'
#
loop_
_entity.id
_entity.type
_entity.pdbx_description
1 polymer ?
#
loop_
_entity_poly.entity_id
_entity_poly.type
_entity_poly.pdbx_seq_one_letter_code
_entity_poly.pdbx_strand_id
1 'polypeptide(L)'
;MICRNKEAGMHTLALLDLDPTGMGLEQPRPMTPSEAVDHLVRMNEKLEEFDGLVEEWVGLLLSDLGTEEERVISGSLGDLSQMKGGHIHALIIAAEFSGLEAEAFERRRLIEDTTE
;
A
#
# COMPACT_ATOMS: atom_id res chain seq x y z
N MET A 1 -6.01 14.34 3.17
CA MET A 1 -7.19 13.43 3.16
C MET A 1 -6.92 12.13 3.87
N ILE A 2 -5.81 11.44 3.57
CA ILE A 2 -5.41 10.19 4.24
C ILE A 2 -5.35 10.37 5.77
N CYS A 3 -4.73 11.45 6.28
CA CYS A 3 -4.64 11.73 7.72
C CYS A 3 -6.02 11.89 8.36
N ARG A 4 -6.89 12.72 7.76
CA ARG A 4 -8.26 12.92 8.25
C ARG A 4 -9.05 11.61 8.33
N ASN A 5 -8.88 10.72 7.35
CA ASN A 5 -9.51 9.41 7.40
C ASN A 5 -8.96 8.59 8.57
N LYS A 6 -7.63 8.55 8.73
CA LYS A 6 -6.98 7.82 9.83
C LYS A 6 -7.41 8.34 11.21
N GLU A 7 -7.43 9.66 11.42
CA GLU A 7 -7.91 10.31 12.65
C GLU A 7 -9.39 10.02 12.94
N ALA A 8 -10.19 9.85 11.90
CA ALA A 8 -11.60 9.48 12.00
C ALA A 8 -11.84 7.97 12.13
N GLY A 9 -10.80 7.14 12.24
CA GLY A 9 -10.93 5.68 12.32
C GLY A 9 -11.32 5.01 10.99
N MET A 10 -11.11 5.68 9.86
CA MET A 10 -11.46 5.18 8.52
C MET A 10 -10.23 4.73 7.74
N HIS A 11 -10.31 3.53 7.16
CA HIS A 11 -9.31 3.06 6.19
C HIS A 11 -9.33 3.93 4.94
N THR A 12 -8.19 4.00 4.24
CA THR A 12 -8.09 4.70 2.96
C THR A 12 -7.67 3.75 1.86
N LEU A 13 -8.48 3.63 0.81
CA LEU A 13 -8.09 2.97 -0.44
C LEU A 13 -7.37 3.99 -1.34
N ALA A 14 -6.11 3.75 -1.63
CA ALA A 14 -5.30 4.48 -2.59
C ALA A 14 -5.19 3.67 -3.88
N LEU A 15 -5.74 4.20 -4.96
CA LEU A 15 -5.56 3.67 -6.31
C LEU A 15 -4.22 4.16 -6.86
N LEU A 16 -3.42 3.25 -7.40
CA LEU A 16 -2.11 3.60 -7.94
C LEU A 16 -2.22 3.96 -9.42
N ASP A 17 -1.28 4.78 -9.88
CA ASP A 17 -1.28 5.26 -11.27
C ASP A 17 -0.95 4.11 -12.24
N LEU A 18 -1.47 4.20 -13.46
CA LEU A 18 -1.15 3.28 -14.55
C LEU A 18 0.01 3.81 -15.42
N ASP A 19 0.35 5.10 -15.32
CA ASP A 19 1.55 5.68 -15.93
C ASP A 19 2.13 6.81 -15.04
N PRO A 20 2.89 6.47 -13.98
CA PRO A 20 3.46 7.45 -13.05
C PRO A 20 4.50 8.36 -13.72
N THR A 21 4.94 8.07 -14.94
CA THR A 21 5.88 8.92 -15.69
C THR A 21 5.19 10.09 -16.37
N GLY A 22 3.87 9.97 -16.64
CA GLY A 22 3.08 10.96 -17.35
C GLY A 22 3.54 11.20 -18.79
N MET A 23 4.33 10.29 -19.37
CA MET A 23 4.88 10.44 -20.72
C MET A 23 3.89 10.03 -21.81
N GLY A 24 2.78 9.37 -21.46
CA GLY A 24 1.75 8.98 -22.43
C GLY A 24 2.28 7.96 -23.43
N LEU A 25 3.14 7.04 -22.98
CA LEU A 25 3.68 5.96 -23.81
C LEU A 25 2.56 5.04 -24.29
N GLU A 26 2.72 4.43 -25.47
CA GLU A 26 1.72 3.51 -26.04
C GLU A 26 1.45 2.29 -25.15
N GLN A 27 2.42 1.91 -24.31
CA GLN A 27 2.25 0.92 -23.25
C GLN A 27 2.38 1.61 -21.89
N PRO A 28 1.28 1.71 -21.11
CA PRO A 28 1.34 2.24 -19.76
C PRO A 28 2.25 1.34 -18.90
N ARG A 29 3.08 1.95 -18.06
CA ARG A 29 3.87 1.25 -17.03
C ARG A 29 3.20 1.50 -15.69
N PRO A 30 2.40 0.57 -15.16
CA PRO A 30 1.75 0.78 -13.88
C PRO A 30 2.74 1.09 -12.75
N MET A 31 2.28 1.90 -11.81
CA MET A 31 3.03 2.27 -10.63
C MET A 31 3.26 1.04 -9.74
N THR A 32 4.52 0.84 -9.37
CA THR A 32 4.92 -0.23 -8.46
C THR A 32 4.62 0.13 -7.00
N PRO A 33 4.52 -0.85 -6.09
CA PRO A 33 4.35 -0.59 -4.67
C PRO A 33 5.45 0.29 -4.08
N SER A 34 6.71 0.06 -4.47
CA SER A 34 7.86 0.88 -4.05
C SER A 34 7.68 2.35 -4.42
N GLU A 35 7.30 2.63 -5.66
CA GLU A 35 7.09 4.01 -6.13
C GLU A 35 5.95 4.68 -5.38
N ALA A 36 4.85 3.95 -5.13
CA ALA A 36 3.72 4.49 -4.39
C ALA A 36 4.09 4.88 -2.95
N VAL A 37 4.84 4.04 -2.25
CA VAL A 37 5.31 4.35 -0.89
C VAL A 37 6.30 5.52 -0.91
N ASP A 38 7.24 5.54 -1.85
CA ASP A 38 8.17 6.67 -2.02
C ASP A 38 7.43 7.99 -2.27
N HIS A 39 6.34 7.96 -3.05
CA HIS A 39 5.50 9.14 -3.27
C HIS A 39 4.81 9.59 -1.99
N LEU A 40 4.27 8.67 -1.19
CA LEU A 40 3.64 8.98 0.10
C LEU A 40 4.64 9.58 1.10
N VAL A 41 5.86 9.04 1.17
CA VAL A 41 6.97 9.58 1.99
C VAL A 41 7.25 11.04 1.58
N ARG A 42 7.48 11.30 0.30
CA ARG A 42 7.73 12.65 -0.22
C ARG A 42 6.56 13.61 -0.02
N MET A 43 5.33 13.11 -0.02
CA MET A 43 4.15 13.90 0.29
C MET A 43 4.12 14.28 1.77
N ASN A 44 4.44 13.34 2.66
CA ASN A 44 4.53 13.61 4.09
C ASN A 44 5.62 14.64 4.42
N GLU A 45 6.82 14.48 3.86
CA GLU A 45 7.94 15.41 4.04
C GLU A 45 7.60 16.86 3.63
N LYS A 46 6.71 17.03 2.64
CA LYS A 46 6.31 18.36 2.15
C LYS A 46 5.17 18.99 2.96
N LEU A 47 4.26 18.17 3.44
CA LEU A 47 3.05 18.64 4.12
C LEU A 47 3.24 18.74 5.64
N GLU A 48 4.21 17.99 6.20
CA GLU A 48 4.42 17.82 7.65
C GLU A 48 3.10 17.48 8.37
N GLU A 49 2.17 16.80 7.67
CA GLU A 49 0.83 16.50 8.15
C GLU A 49 0.80 15.25 9.04
N PHE A 50 1.83 14.40 9.00
CA PHE A 50 1.90 13.18 9.80
C PHE A 50 3.09 13.20 10.74
N ASP A 51 2.83 12.96 12.02
CA ASP A 51 3.86 12.55 12.97
C ASP A 51 4.20 11.07 12.73
N GLY A 52 5.43 10.80 12.30
CA GLY A 52 5.99 9.45 12.14
C GLY A 52 6.40 9.07 10.73
N LEU A 53 6.99 7.88 10.61
CA LEU A 53 7.47 7.32 9.35
C LEU A 53 6.31 6.67 8.59
N VAL A 54 6.14 7.04 7.32
CA VAL A 54 5.07 6.50 6.45
C VAL A 54 5.23 4.99 6.27
N GLU A 55 6.48 4.54 6.22
CA GLU A 55 6.90 3.17 6.06
C GLU A 55 6.42 2.28 7.21
N GLU A 56 6.26 2.83 8.41
CA GLU A 56 5.76 2.10 9.58
C GLU A 56 4.23 1.95 9.58
N TRP A 57 3.52 2.60 8.65
CA TRP A 57 2.07 2.50 8.62
C TRP A 57 1.62 1.11 8.22
N VAL A 58 0.58 0.64 8.90
CA VAL A 58 -0.05 -0.65 8.63
C VAL A 58 -0.97 -0.52 7.41
N GLY A 59 -0.88 -1.48 6.49
CA GLY A 59 -1.68 -1.49 5.28
C GLY A 59 -1.82 -2.84 4.61
N LEU A 60 -2.54 -2.85 3.48
CA LEU A 60 -2.67 -4.00 2.60
C LEU A 60 -2.30 -3.61 1.18
N LEU A 61 -1.47 -4.43 0.52
CA LEU A 61 -1.24 -4.38 -0.90
C LEU A 61 -2.20 -5.34 -1.60
N LEU A 62 -2.94 -4.79 -2.55
CA LEU A 62 -3.83 -5.51 -3.45
C LEU A 62 -3.15 -5.55 -4.82
N SER A 63 -2.89 -6.73 -5.36
CA SER A 63 -2.27 -6.89 -6.67
C SER A 63 -3.10 -7.80 -7.55
N ASP A 64 -3.32 -7.37 -8.78
CA ASP A 64 -3.97 -8.15 -9.85
C ASP A 64 -5.30 -8.78 -9.43
N LEU A 65 -6.08 -8.03 -8.64
CA LEU A 65 -7.36 -8.50 -8.12
C LEU A 65 -8.30 -8.94 -9.25
N GLY A 66 -8.99 -10.07 -9.03
CA GLY A 66 -9.88 -10.67 -10.02
C GLY A 66 -9.19 -11.45 -11.12
N THR A 67 -7.88 -11.67 -11.04
CA THR A 67 -7.11 -12.53 -11.95
C THR A 67 -6.62 -13.79 -11.23
N GLU A 68 -6.06 -14.74 -11.99
CA GLU A 68 -5.44 -15.95 -11.42
C GLU A 68 -4.18 -15.63 -10.59
N GLU A 69 -3.56 -14.47 -10.81
CA GLU A 69 -2.36 -13.99 -10.12
C GLU A 69 -2.69 -13.05 -8.93
N GLU A 70 -3.95 -13.04 -8.49
CA GLU A 70 -4.43 -12.20 -7.39
C GLU A 70 -3.58 -12.41 -6.12
N ARG A 71 -3.11 -11.30 -5.54
CA ARG A 71 -2.40 -11.30 -4.26
C ARG A 71 -2.96 -10.21 -3.34
N VAL A 72 -3.32 -10.61 -2.12
CA VAL A 72 -3.73 -9.71 -1.04
C VAL A 72 -2.80 -9.93 0.14
N ILE A 73 -1.92 -8.97 0.37
CA ILE A 73 -0.83 -9.08 1.35
C ILE A 73 -0.97 -7.93 2.34
N SER A 74 -0.77 -8.20 3.62
CA SER A 74 -0.80 -7.20 4.68
C SER A 74 0.56 -7.06 5.36
N GLY A 75 0.87 -5.87 5.88
CA GLY A 75 2.16 -5.58 6.50
C GLY A 75 2.35 -4.10 6.78
N SER A 76 3.58 -3.71 7.11
CA SER A 76 3.96 -2.29 7.10
C SER A 76 4.10 -1.81 5.64
N LEU A 77 3.92 -0.52 5.38
CA LEU A 77 4.13 0.03 4.04
C LEU A 77 5.58 -0.17 3.58
N GLY A 78 6.54 -0.17 4.52
CA GLY A 78 7.93 -0.52 4.27
C GLY A 78 8.07 -1.93 3.69
N ASP A 79 7.47 -2.93 4.32
CA ASP A 79 7.52 -4.32 3.83
C ASP A 79 6.81 -4.46 2.48
N LEU A 80 5.62 -3.86 2.37
CA LEU A 80 4.82 -3.89 1.15
C LEU A 80 5.52 -3.20 -0.03
N SER A 81 6.36 -2.19 0.23
CA SER A 81 7.17 -1.52 -0.79
C SER A 81 8.17 -2.45 -1.48
N GLN A 82 8.64 -3.49 -0.77
CA GLN A 82 9.63 -4.44 -1.29
C GLN A 82 9.00 -5.51 -2.20
N MET A 83 7.67 -5.56 -2.29
CA MET A 83 6.97 -6.53 -3.12
C MET A 83 7.26 -6.32 -4.60
N LYS A 84 7.67 -7.40 -5.25
CA LYS A 84 7.96 -7.43 -6.70
C LYS A 84 6.89 -8.19 -7.47
N GLY A 85 6.82 -7.85 -8.75
CA GLY A 85 5.90 -8.45 -9.71
C GLY A 85 4.45 -8.00 -9.52
N GLY A 86 3.61 -8.45 -10.44
CA GLY A 86 2.24 -7.96 -10.60
C GLY A 86 2.18 -6.74 -11.51
N HIS A 87 0.96 -6.39 -11.93
CA HIS A 87 0.73 -5.33 -12.92
C HIS A 87 -0.13 -4.22 -12.35
N ILE A 88 -1.31 -4.54 -11.81
CA ILE A 88 -2.25 -3.53 -11.31
C ILE A 88 -2.32 -3.62 -9.80
N HIS A 89 -1.96 -2.53 -9.13
CA HIS A 89 -1.85 -2.48 -7.69
C HIS A 89 -2.79 -1.42 -7.09
N ALA A 90 -3.26 -1.68 -5.88
CA ALA A 90 -3.92 -0.72 -5.00
C ALA A 90 -3.43 -0.91 -3.56
N LEU A 91 -3.43 0.16 -2.78
CA LEU A 91 -2.98 0.14 -1.39
C LEU A 91 -4.14 0.51 -0.46
N ILE A 92 -4.36 -0.28 0.58
CA ILE A 92 -5.21 0.11 1.70
C ILE A 92 -4.31 0.59 2.83
N ILE A 93 -4.47 1.82 3.26
CA ILE A 93 -3.83 2.36 4.47
C ILE A 93 -4.82 2.18 5.62
N ALA A 94 -4.42 1.42 6.65
CA ALA A 94 -5.30 1.07 7.74
C ALA A 94 -5.39 2.19 8.80
N ALA A 95 -6.61 2.41 9.30
CA ALA A 95 -6.86 2.99 10.61
C ALA A 95 -6.89 1.88 11.68
N GLU A 96 -7.32 2.20 12.90
CA GLU A 96 -7.48 1.20 13.95
C GLU A 96 -8.44 0.09 13.52
N PHE A 97 -8.06 -1.16 13.82
CA PHE A 97 -8.90 -2.32 13.53
C PHE A 97 -9.97 -2.52 14.60
N SER A 98 -11.10 -3.07 14.17
CA SER A 98 -12.23 -3.42 15.00
C SER A 98 -12.75 -4.83 14.69
N GLY A 99 -13.27 -5.52 15.71
CA GLY A 99 -13.85 -6.85 15.55
C GLY A 99 -12.92 -7.86 14.88
N LEU A 100 -13.31 -8.39 13.72
CA LEU A 100 -12.58 -9.43 12.99
C LEU A 100 -11.50 -8.88 12.04
N GLU A 101 -11.35 -7.56 11.93
CA GLU A 101 -10.40 -6.93 10.99
C GLU A 101 -8.96 -7.31 11.32
N ALA A 102 -8.58 -7.32 12.60
CA ALA A 102 -7.24 -7.72 13.03
C ALA A 102 -6.93 -9.17 12.65
N GLU A 103 -7.86 -10.10 12.85
CA GLU A 103 -7.66 -11.50 12.44
C GLU A 103 -7.57 -11.62 10.91
N ALA A 104 -8.40 -10.88 10.18
CA ALA A 104 -8.37 -10.87 8.71
C ALA A 104 -7.07 -10.29 8.14
N PHE A 105 -6.52 -9.28 8.82
CA PHE A 105 -5.22 -8.70 8.53
C PHE A 105 -4.11 -9.73 8.75
N GLU A 106 -4.08 -10.36 9.93
CA GLU A 106 -3.07 -11.34 10.32
C GLU A 106 -3.01 -12.56 9.37
N ARG A 107 -4.17 -13.05 8.91
CA ARG A 107 -4.23 -14.15 7.92
C ARG A 107 -3.56 -13.84 6.58
N ARG A 108 -3.29 -12.56 6.29
CA ARG A 108 -2.70 -12.08 5.04
C ARG A 108 -1.31 -11.51 5.24
N ARG A 109 -0.77 -11.60 6.47
CA ARG A 109 0.49 -10.95 6.81
C ARG A 109 1.61 -11.51 5.95
N LEU A 110 2.44 -10.62 5.42
CA LEU A 110 3.68 -11.01 4.77
C LEU A 110 4.50 -11.77 5.82
N ILE A 111 4.71 -13.07 5.57
CA ILE A 111 5.62 -13.87 6.36
C ILE A 111 6.97 -13.74 5.65
N GLU A 112 7.96 -13.14 6.32
CA GLU A 112 9.34 -13.29 5.87
C GLU A 112 9.66 -14.79 5.91
N ASP A 113 9.87 -15.41 4.75
CA ASP A 113 10.48 -16.74 4.71
C ASP A 113 11.83 -16.60 5.40
N THR A 114 11.90 -17.05 6.65
CA THR A 114 13.16 -17.23 7.36
C THR A 114 13.90 -18.32 6.60
N THR A 115 14.68 -17.92 5.62
CA THR A 115 15.50 -18.84 4.84
C THR A 115 16.71 -19.15 5.72
N GLU A 116 16.65 -20.29 6.43
CA GLU A 116 17.83 -20.96 7.01
C GLU A 116 18.77 -21.48 5.92
#